data_AF-A0A7Y0HXV2-F1
#
_entry.id   AF-A0A7Y0HXV2-F1
#
_cell.length_a   1.000
_cell.length_b   1.000
_cell.length_c   1.000
_cell.angle_alpha   90.00
_cell.angle_beta   90.00
_cell.angle_gamma   90.00
#
_symmetry.space_group_name_H-M   'P 1'
#
loop_
_entity.id
_entity.type
_entity.pdbx_description
1 polymer ?
#
loop_
_entity_poly.entity_id
_entity_poly.type
_entity_poly.pdbx_seq_one_letter_code
_entity_poly.pdbx_strand_id
1 'polypeptide(L)'
;MSTLKFANILLERNPRSLSYPSLYCKAEGPVIENEAAADGSWLLSTKGEYDFSTYFNSLSVQKLLKYTTATKFYLHLELKGAAAHVLQTKGGVFSAHPEPVKSVTADLPASDDWQNVDLELAVDDETVLVGFTITTEGCVAIRNSYYSVEYNGDLNPVEFVLSTTTFKKESFIENNIRLVKDQILGSGEEIADHFNMYVIDNGRTLDVDKLSDEHVHVRPNQNVGGAGGFTRGMIEAMEQTPEATNILLMDDDVAVSPESIKRTYNLLRLLKPEYKDAMISGAMLNYEIGEDQWEDTGYMTPKGAFAPAKPPLRLTKFDDIVYNETFRLPKTIDPDQRYAAWWYCCIPIQVIKENGLPLPVFVRCDDAEYGVRCGKELITMNGLCIWHMSFHVRYNAAVERYQTTRNTMIAQCTTGFALHSDFMYELHNNIRLELKKFGYSNAELCLDAFEDFLKGPKFIAQKGAAEKAFMQANKNKEKMFSFAEVQQQAKDLGLDGFDLRDIDRQLVDGDKPRTLVQRLEDYATNNGQRFLKNEGKGYAVIPVLGWTYPAGAIHGKKYLIVIDWYNKKGAIRVKDAKRYAAITKRYERDLKYYKKNIERLRKEYSAARAELTSIEYWKRYLDMD
;
A
#
# COMPACT_ATOMS: atom_id res chain seq x y z
N MET A 1 2.42 29.42 25.82
CA MET A 1 1.80 28.24 25.18
C MET A 1 2.92 27.30 24.79
N SER A 2 2.67 26.01 24.79
CA SER A 2 3.70 24.99 24.56
C SER A 2 3.89 24.74 23.07
N THR A 3 5.11 24.43 22.64
CA THR A 3 5.44 24.05 21.27
C THR A 3 5.94 22.61 21.21
N LEU A 4 5.66 21.93 20.10
CA LEU A 4 6.13 20.58 19.81
C LEU A 4 6.86 20.60 18.46
N LYS A 5 8.09 20.07 18.40
CA LYS A 5 8.75 19.76 17.12
C LYS A 5 7.92 18.70 16.40
N PHE A 6 7.42 19.02 15.21
CA PHE A 6 6.46 18.17 14.50
C PHE A 6 7.09 17.41 13.32
N ALA A 7 7.85 18.12 12.48
CA ALA A 7 8.42 17.56 11.25
C ALA A 7 9.83 18.10 11.00
N ASN A 8 10.80 17.22 10.75
CA ASN A 8 12.13 17.59 10.30
C ASN A 8 12.09 18.03 8.83
N ILE A 9 12.97 18.99 8.48
CA ILE A 9 13.30 19.27 7.07
C ILE A 9 14.28 18.20 6.61
N LEU A 10 13.86 17.45 5.60
CA LEU A 10 14.57 16.29 5.09
C LEU A 10 15.45 16.66 3.90
N LEU A 11 16.71 16.28 4.01
CA LEU A 11 17.62 16.08 2.88
C LEU A 11 18.26 14.70 3.11
N GLU A 12 18.08 13.81 2.14
CA GLU A 12 18.46 12.40 2.31
C GLU A 12 19.44 11.97 1.22
N ARG A 13 20.29 10.99 1.57
CA ARG A 13 21.17 10.30 0.63
C ARG A 13 20.80 8.82 0.55
N ASN A 14 19.87 8.50 -0.33
CA ASN A 14 19.54 7.13 -0.70
C ASN A 14 19.20 7.05 -2.20
N PRO A 15 19.11 5.84 -2.80
CA PRO A 15 18.86 5.73 -4.24
C PRO A 15 17.61 6.48 -4.73
N ARG A 16 16.55 6.57 -3.91
CA ARG A 16 15.31 7.26 -4.28
C ARG A 16 15.45 8.76 -4.19
N SER A 17 16.08 9.30 -3.13
CA SER A 17 16.32 10.73 -3.02
C SER A 17 17.27 11.25 -4.10
N LEU A 18 18.26 10.44 -4.52
CA LEU A 18 19.14 10.78 -5.65
C LEU A 18 18.43 10.71 -7.00
N SER A 19 17.46 9.82 -7.16
CA SER A 19 16.68 9.70 -8.41
C SER A 19 15.59 10.77 -8.53
N TYR A 20 15.04 11.22 -7.38
CA TYR A 20 13.94 12.18 -7.29
C TYR A 20 14.22 13.26 -6.23
N PRO A 21 15.29 14.07 -6.39
CA PRO A 21 15.66 15.09 -5.40
C PRO A 21 14.57 16.15 -5.19
N SER A 22 13.72 16.39 -6.19
CA SER A 22 12.58 17.31 -6.12
C SER A 22 11.45 16.87 -5.19
N LEU A 23 11.50 15.67 -4.60
CA LEU A 23 10.64 15.29 -3.47
C LEU A 23 11.05 16.00 -2.16
N TYR A 24 12.28 16.51 -2.11
CA TYR A 24 12.90 17.13 -0.94
C TYR A 24 13.18 18.63 -1.21
N CYS A 25 13.87 18.95 -2.30
CA CYS A 25 14.21 20.32 -2.67
C CYS A 25 14.19 20.50 -4.19
N LYS A 26 13.54 21.55 -4.68
CA LYS A 26 13.68 22.03 -6.06
C LYS A 26 14.73 23.13 -6.08
N ALA A 27 15.88 22.87 -6.70
CA ALA A 27 17.05 23.73 -6.57
C ALA A 27 17.58 24.19 -7.93
N GLU A 28 18.05 25.44 -7.98
CA GLU A 28 18.81 25.97 -9.12
C GLU A 28 20.29 25.54 -9.10
N GLY A 29 20.75 24.96 -7.98
CA GLY A 29 22.12 24.48 -7.78
C GLY A 29 22.19 23.12 -7.08
N PRO A 30 23.38 22.51 -6.99
CA PRO A 30 23.55 21.24 -6.29
C PRO A 30 23.23 21.32 -4.79
N VAL A 31 22.47 20.34 -4.30
CA VAL A 31 22.22 20.11 -2.87
C VAL A 31 22.91 18.81 -2.49
N ILE A 32 23.98 18.89 -1.69
CA ILE A 32 24.85 17.75 -1.38
C ILE A 32 25.11 17.64 0.11
N GLU A 33 25.31 16.42 0.59
CA GLU A 33 25.73 16.17 1.96
C GLU A 33 27.13 16.76 2.19
N ASN A 34 27.33 17.45 3.32
CA ASN A 34 28.62 18.01 3.69
C ASN A 34 29.51 16.94 4.34
N GLU A 35 30.05 16.02 3.54
CA GLU A 35 30.89 14.92 4.06
C GLU A 35 32.14 15.41 4.84
N ALA A 36 32.58 16.65 4.58
CA ALA A 36 33.71 17.26 5.28
C ALA A 36 33.37 17.70 6.71
N ALA A 37 32.09 17.93 7.02
CA ALA A 37 31.62 18.30 8.34
C ALA A 37 30.91 17.10 8.98
N ALA A 38 31.45 16.61 10.10
CA ALA A 38 30.85 15.52 10.88
C ALA A 38 29.60 15.97 11.68
N ASP A 39 28.90 17.00 11.23
CA ASP A 39 27.75 17.62 11.91
C ASP A 39 26.42 17.38 11.18
N GLY A 40 26.42 16.53 10.14
CA GLY A 40 25.22 16.16 9.38
C GLY A 40 24.65 17.30 8.52
N SER A 41 25.42 18.37 8.29
CA SER A 41 24.98 19.47 7.44
C SER A 41 24.91 19.10 5.96
N TRP A 42 24.08 19.84 5.23
CA TRP A 42 23.98 19.79 3.78
C TRP A 42 24.38 21.14 3.17
N LEU A 43 24.93 21.13 1.97
CA LEU A 43 25.37 22.31 1.24
C LEU A 43 24.40 22.63 0.11
N LEU A 44 23.80 23.81 0.18
CA LEU A 44 23.23 24.54 -0.94
C LEU A 44 24.41 25.20 -1.68
N SER A 45 24.91 24.55 -2.74
CA SER A 45 26.32 24.72 -3.14
C SER A 45 26.64 26.01 -3.90
N THR A 46 25.64 26.62 -4.53
CA THR A 46 25.83 27.79 -5.40
C THR A 46 24.80 28.87 -5.14
N LYS A 47 25.09 30.08 -5.62
CA LYS A 47 24.10 31.14 -5.76
C LYS A 47 22.85 30.62 -6.50
N GLY A 48 21.67 30.97 -6.00
CA GLY A 48 20.39 30.59 -6.58
C GLY A 48 19.30 30.41 -5.54
N GLU A 49 18.14 29.94 -6.00
CA GLU A 49 17.00 29.60 -5.16
C GLU A 49 16.91 28.08 -4.90
N TYR A 50 16.60 27.75 -3.65
CA TYR A 50 16.37 26.39 -3.16
C TYR A 50 14.99 26.34 -2.51
N ASP A 51 14.03 25.72 -3.19
CA ASP A 51 12.62 25.64 -2.81
C ASP A 51 12.31 24.32 -2.10
N PHE A 52 11.90 24.42 -0.84
CA PHE A 52 11.53 23.31 0.05
C PHE A 52 10.02 23.08 0.08
N SER A 53 9.24 23.73 -0.80
CA SER A 53 7.80 23.50 -0.99
C SER A 53 7.53 22.19 -1.74
N THR A 54 7.95 21.08 -1.15
CA THR A 54 7.95 19.74 -1.73
C THR A 54 7.13 18.76 -0.90
N TYR A 55 6.96 17.52 -1.37
CA TYR A 55 6.15 16.51 -0.66
C TYR A 55 6.65 16.23 0.76
N PHE A 56 7.97 16.13 0.97
CA PHE A 56 8.52 15.90 2.30
C PHE A 56 8.69 17.17 3.13
N ASN A 57 9.02 18.30 2.50
CA ASN A 57 9.40 19.51 3.23
C ASN A 57 8.32 20.60 3.30
N SER A 58 7.13 20.35 2.75
CA SER A 58 5.95 21.16 3.07
C SER A 58 5.24 20.65 4.32
N LEU A 59 4.59 21.56 5.05
CA LEU A 59 3.76 21.25 6.22
C LEU A 59 2.27 21.35 5.88
N SER A 60 1.52 20.28 6.15
CA SER A 60 0.08 20.14 5.92
C SER A 60 -0.81 20.90 6.92
N VAL A 61 -0.70 22.23 6.95
CA VAL A 61 -1.33 23.06 7.98
C VAL A 61 -2.86 22.95 8.01
N GLN A 62 -3.54 22.82 6.87
CA GLN A 62 -5.00 22.66 6.86
C GLN A 62 -5.44 21.38 7.57
N LYS A 63 -4.74 20.26 7.36
CA LYS A 63 -5.05 18.99 8.04
C LYS A 63 -4.63 19.02 9.50
N LEU A 64 -3.52 19.66 9.84
CA LEU A 64 -3.12 19.84 11.24
C LEU A 64 -4.18 20.64 12.00
N LEU A 65 -4.65 21.77 11.49
CA LEU A 65 -5.73 22.56 12.09
C LEU A 65 -7.06 21.76 12.20
N LYS A 66 -7.33 20.89 11.21
CA LYS A 66 -8.52 20.02 11.23
C LYS A 66 -8.43 18.97 12.35
N TYR A 67 -7.37 18.18 12.38
CA TYR A 67 -7.27 16.96 13.19
C TYR A 67 -6.65 17.14 14.57
N THR A 68 -5.94 18.25 14.80
CA THR A 68 -5.09 18.43 15.99
C THR A 68 -5.41 19.69 16.78
N THR A 69 -4.92 19.78 18.02
CA THR A 69 -5.05 20.97 18.86
C THR A 69 -4.09 22.12 18.49
N ALA A 70 -3.46 22.05 17.31
CA ALA A 70 -2.56 23.07 16.78
C ALA A 70 -3.22 24.45 16.65
N THR A 71 -2.48 25.50 16.99
CA THR A 71 -2.90 26.92 16.90
C THR A 71 -2.01 27.74 16.00
N LYS A 72 -0.69 27.51 16.03
CA LYS A 72 0.30 28.23 15.22
C LYS A 72 1.43 27.31 14.77
N PHE A 73 2.16 27.76 13.76
CA PHE A 73 3.22 26.99 13.11
C PHE A 73 4.49 27.84 13.01
N TYR A 74 5.63 27.20 13.23
CA TYR A 74 6.93 27.86 13.22
C TYR A 74 7.92 27.06 12.39
N LEU A 75 8.81 27.77 11.69
CA LEU A 75 9.96 27.20 11.01
C LEU A 75 11.23 27.58 11.76
N HIS A 76 12.05 26.59 12.06
CA HIS A 76 13.40 26.74 12.59
C HIS A 76 14.41 26.23 11.57
N LEU A 77 15.40 27.06 11.23
CA LEU A 77 16.56 26.67 10.40
C LEU A 77 17.87 27.04 11.10
N GLU A 78 18.89 26.20 10.97
CA GLU A 78 20.27 26.58 11.25
C GLU A 78 21.03 26.72 9.92
N LEU A 79 21.54 27.92 9.64
CA LEU A 79 22.24 28.24 8.38
C LEU A 79 23.63 28.83 8.65
N LYS A 80 24.59 28.50 7.79
CA LYS A 80 25.97 29.02 7.83
C LYS A 80 26.51 29.22 6.40
N GLY A 81 27.32 30.24 6.15
CA GLY A 81 27.97 30.47 4.86
C GLY A 81 27.62 31.82 4.24
N ALA A 82 27.29 31.82 2.95
CA ALA A 82 26.96 33.04 2.21
C ALA A 82 25.68 33.73 2.75
N ALA A 83 25.48 34.99 2.35
CA ALA A 83 24.25 35.69 2.64
C ALA A 83 23.05 34.94 2.05
N ALA A 84 21.95 34.91 2.80
CA ALA A 84 20.76 34.15 2.44
C ALA A 84 19.49 34.91 2.80
N HIS A 85 18.45 34.73 2.00
CA HIS A 85 17.10 35.23 2.20
C HIS A 85 16.17 34.03 2.34
N VAL A 86 15.55 33.88 3.51
CA VAL A 86 14.55 32.85 3.77
C VAL A 86 13.18 33.46 3.61
N LEU A 87 12.31 32.81 2.83
CA LEU A 87 10.96 33.30 2.55
C LEU A 87 9.95 32.17 2.71
N GLN A 88 8.90 32.40 3.49
CA GLN A 88 7.80 31.44 3.56
C GLN A 88 7.08 31.36 2.19
N THR A 89 6.68 30.16 1.81
CA THR A 89 5.72 29.92 0.72
C THR A 89 4.43 29.30 1.27
N LYS A 90 3.36 29.40 0.50
CA LYS A 90 2.10 28.71 0.77
C LYS A 90 1.51 28.09 -0.49
N GLY A 91 0.62 27.12 -0.32
CA GLY A 91 -0.24 26.60 -1.38
C GLY A 91 -1.68 26.58 -0.93
N GLY A 92 -2.56 27.20 -1.72
CA GLY A 92 -4.02 27.08 -1.60
C GLY A 92 -4.60 26.09 -2.59
N VAL A 93 -5.91 25.85 -2.53
CA VAL A 93 -6.62 24.83 -3.34
C VAL A 93 -6.40 24.98 -4.87
N PHE A 94 -6.12 26.20 -5.35
CA PHE A 94 -5.92 26.51 -6.77
C PHE A 94 -4.44 26.75 -7.15
N SER A 95 -3.51 26.58 -6.21
CA SER A 95 -2.11 26.89 -6.45
C SER A 95 -1.44 25.80 -7.28
N ALA A 96 -1.02 26.15 -8.50
CA ALA A 96 -0.21 25.27 -9.35
C ALA A 96 1.28 25.25 -8.94
N HIS A 97 1.72 26.31 -8.26
CA HIS A 97 3.08 26.53 -7.79
C HIS A 97 3.04 27.14 -6.38
N PRO A 98 4.13 27.03 -5.59
CA PRO A 98 4.22 27.70 -4.31
C PRO A 98 4.09 29.22 -4.47
N GLU A 99 3.32 29.84 -3.58
CA GLU A 99 3.06 31.28 -3.58
C GLU A 99 3.87 31.95 -2.46
N PRO A 100 4.66 33.01 -2.74
CA PRO A 100 5.49 33.66 -1.73
C PRO A 100 4.66 34.47 -0.73
N VAL A 101 4.96 34.31 0.56
CA VAL A 101 4.35 35.07 1.66
C VAL A 101 5.32 36.17 2.10
N LYS A 102 5.26 37.32 1.40
CA LYS A 102 6.22 38.43 1.56
C LYS A 102 6.34 39.00 2.96
N SER A 103 5.36 38.78 3.83
CA SER A 103 5.36 39.27 5.22
C SER A 103 6.18 38.38 6.17
N VAL A 104 6.55 37.17 5.77
CA VAL A 104 7.27 36.21 6.63
C VAL A 104 8.58 35.84 5.96
N THR A 105 9.64 36.51 6.39
CA THR A 105 10.97 36.39 5.80
C THR A 105 12.06 36.73 6.82
N ALA A 106 13.28 36.25 6.57
CA ALA A 106 14.49 36.64 7.28
C ALA A 106 15.65 36.80 6.30
N ASP A 107 16.40 37.89 6.45
CA ASP A 107 17.69 38.10 5.78
C ASP A 107 18.83 37.74 6.73
N LEU A 108 19.78 36.96 6.23
CA LEU A 108 20.98 36.55 6.95
C LEU A 108 22.21 37.10 6.24
N PRO A 109 23.10 37.83 6.97
CA PRO A 109 24.40 38.17 6.44
C PRO A 109 25.25 36.91 6.26
N ALA A 110 26.28 37.02 5.41
CA ALA A 110 27.29 35.97 5.33
C ALA A 110 28.00 35.81 6.68
N SER A 111 28.17 34.56 7.12
CA SER A 111 28.79 34.22 8.40
C SER A 111 29.45 32.84 8.35
N ASP A 112 30.61 32.72 8.99
CA ASP A 112 31.26 31.42 9.23
C ASP A 112 30.71 30.73 10.49
N ASP A 113 29.82 31.38 11.24
CA ASP A 113 29.12 30.82 12.40
C ASP A 113 27.68 30.42 12.02
N TRP A 114 27.15 29.42 12.73
CA TRP A 114 25.75 29.00 12.59
C TRP A 114 24.80 30.08 13.10
N GLN A 115 23.80 30.41 12.28
CA GLN A 115 22.78 31.40 12.56
C GLN A 115 21.41 30.72 12.56
N ASN A 116 20.60 31.03 13.58
CA ASN A 116 19.25 30.52 13.70
C ASN A 116 18.26 31.42 12.98
N VAL A 117 17.33 30.81 12.26
CA VAL A 117 16.19 31.48 11.63
C VAL A 117 14.93 30.89 12.22
N ASP A 118 14.25 31.69 13.05
CA ASP A 118 12.99 31.32 13.70
C ASP A 118 11.86 32.20 13.13
N LEU A 119 10.95 31.60 12.36
CA LEU A 119 9.84 32.30 11.72
C LEU A 119 8.50 31.78 12.24
N GLU A 120 7.65 32.68 12.74
CA GLU A 120 6.22 32.39 12.88
C GLU A 120 5.58 32.43 11.49
N LEU A 121 5.02 31.29 11.06
CA LEU A 121 4.47 31.13 9.72
C LEU A 121 3.06 31.72 9.67
N ALA A 122 2.80 32.53 8.63
CA ALA A 122 1.47 33.06 8.39
C ALA A 122 0.60 31.99 7.73
N VAL A 123 -0.51 31.66 8.39
CA VAL A 123 -1.51 30.69 7.90
C VAL A 123 -2.87 31.38 7.94
N ASP A 124 -3.56 31.36 6.80
CA ASP A 124 -4.92 31.87 6.63
C ASP A 124 -5.88 30.74 6.24
N ASP A 125 -7.18 31.06 6.13
CA ASP A 125 -8.24 30.07 5.84
C ASP A 125 -8.10 29.39 4.45
N GLU A 126 -7.31 29.99 3.54
CA GLU A 126 -7.08 29.46 2.20
C GLU A 126 -5.80 28.59 2.13
N THR A 127 -4.98 28.62 3.17
CA THR A 127 -3.68 27.93 3.21
C THR A 127 -3.87 26.42 3.45
N VAL A 128 -3.52 25.62 2.45
CA VAL A 128 -3.51 24.15 2.54
C VAL A 128 -2.18 23.64 3.08
N LEU A 129 -1.10 24.13 2.48
CA LEU A 129 0.28 23.76 2.76
C LEU A 129 1.11 25.03 2.99
N VAL A 130 2.13 24.94 3.83
CA VAL A 130 3.22 25.93 3.90
C VAL A 130 4.55 25.28 3.58
N GLY A 131 5.43 26.04 2.93
CA GLY A 131 6.81 25.67 2.63
C GLY A 131 7.71 26.88 2.85
N PHE A 132 8.91 26.84 2.30
CA PHE A 132 9.82 27.98 2.27
C PHE A 132 10.82 27.86 1.13
N THR A 133 11.41 28.98 0.75
CA THR A 133 12.58 29.04 -0.11
C THR A 133 13.78 29.62 0.64
N ILE A 134 14.97 29.24 0.19
CA ILE A 134 16.22 29.89 0.56
C ILE A 134 16.86 30.41 -0.73
N THR A 135 16.93 31.73 -0.89
CA THR A 135 17.72 32.37 -1.95
C THR A 135 19.07 32.75 -1.38
N THR A 136 20.16 32.34 -2.00
CA THR A 136 21.52 32.64 -1.49
C THR A 136 22.43 33.21 -2.58
N GLU A 137 23.39 34.03 -2.17
CA GLU A 137 24.43 34.61 -3.03
C GLU A 137 25.67 33.70 -3.20
N GLY A 138 25.71 32.54 -2.56
CA GLY A 138 26.84 31.62 -2.61
C GLY A 138 26.54 30.27 -1.95
N CYS A 139 27.56 29.62 -1.39
CA CYS A 139 27.36 28.35 -0.69
C CYS A 139 26.80 28.57 0.72
N VAL A 140 25.73 27.87 1.08
CA VAL A 140 25.14 27.86 2.43
C VAL A 140 25.03 26.43 2.92
N ALA A 141 25.51 26.19 4.13
CA ALA A 141 25.26 24.96 4.87
C ALA A 141 23.95 25.08 5.66
N ILE A 142 23.17 24.00 5.70
CA ILE A 142 21.93 23.85 6.47
C ILE A 142 22.00 22.60 7.35
N ARG A 143 21.52 22.69 8.59
CA ARG A 143 21.35 21.54 9.50
C ARG A 143 20.20 21.78 10.49
N ASN A 144 19.89 20.76 11.29
CA ASN A 144 18.94 20.81 12.41
C ASN A 144 17.69 21.67 12.15
N SER A 145 17.07 21.50 10.98
CA SER A 145 15.97 22.34 10.51
C SER A 145 14.65 21.60 10.66
N TYR A 146 13.60 22.26 11.16
CA TYR A 146 12.32 21.62 11.43
C TYR A 146 11.16 22.60 11.53
N TYR A 147 9.95 22.07 11.38
CA TYR A 147 8.71 22.72 11.78
C TYR A 147 8.36 22.38 13.23
N SER A 148 7.88 23.38 13.97
CA SER A 148 7.23 23.17 15.25
C SER A 148 5.81 23.74 15.26
N VAL A 149 4.99 23.19 16.15
CA VAL A 149 3.56 23.47 16.26
C VAL A 149 3.28 23.96 17.66
N GLU A 150 2.68 25.14 17.80
CA GLU A 150 2.04 25.56 19.05
C GLU A 150 0.68 24.89 19.16
N TYR A 151 0.33 24.45 20.37
CA TYR A 151 -0.91 23.73 20.61
C TYR A 151 -1.58 24.15 21.92
N ASN A 152 -2.89 23.86 22.01
CA ASN A 152 -3.69 24.05 23.21
C ASN A 152 -3.88 22.74 23.98
N GLY A 153 -3.86 22.84 25.31
CA GLY A 153 -4.06 21.69 26.21
C GLY A 153 -2.80 20.86 26.41
N ASP A 154 -2.99 19.63 26.88
CA ASP A 154 -1.91 18.67 27.10
C ASP A 154 -1.75 17.75 25.88
N LEU A 155 -0.54 17.23 25.68
CA LEU A 155 -0.27 16.21 24.67
C LEU A 155 -0.86 14.87 25.09
N ASN A 156 -1.38 14.12 24.13
CA ASN A 156 -1.80 12.75 24.38
C ASN A 156 -0.57 11.89 24.72
N PRO A 157 -0.62 11.06 25.77
CA PRO A 157 0.40 10.04 25.99
C PRO A 157 0.35 9.03 24.84
N VAL A 158 1.49 8.68 24.28
CA VAL A 158 1.59 7.75 23.16
C VAL A 158 2.69 6.74 23.45
N GLU A 159 2.33 5.46 23.45
CA GLU A 159 3.26 4.32 23.44
C GLU A 159 3.11 3.64 22.09
N PHE A 160 4.11 3.79 21.23
CA PHE A 160 3.98 3.51 19.80
C PHE A 160 4.69 2.23 19.40
N VAL A 161 3.94 1.32 18.77
CA VAL A 161 4.50 0.06 18.29
C VAL A 161 4.52 0.02 16.77
N LEU A 162 5.66 -0.31 16.17
CA LEU A 162 5.74 -0.75 14.79
C LEU A 162 5.69 -2.28 14.74
N SER A 163 4.82 -2.85 13.93
CA SER A 163 4.81 -4.29 13.66
C SER A 163 4.97 -4.59 12.18
N THR A 164 5.95 -5.43 11.87
CA THR A 164 6.19 -5.93 10.52
C THR A 164 6.16 -7.46 10.49
N THR A 165 5.44 -8.02 9.53
CA THR A 165 5.39 -9.47 9.28
C THR A 165 6.32 -9.82 8.14
N THR A 166 7.18 -10.82 8.31
CA THR A 166 8.11 -11.23 7.25
C THR A 166 8.12 -12.72 6.94
N PHE A 167 8.38 -13.07 5.67
CA PHE A 167 8.66 -14.42 5.23
C PHE A 167 9.80 -14.42 4.21
N LYS A 168 11.03 -14.71 4.67
CA LYS A 168 12.23 -14.82 3.84
C LYS A 168 12.57 -13.54 3.06
N LYS A 169 12.55 -12.39 3.77
CA LYS A 169 12.91 -11.05 3.28
C LYS A 169 13.98 -10.40 4.16
N GLU A 170 14.98 -11.18 4.54
CA GLU A 170 16.00 -10.83 5.53
C GLU A 170 16.66 -9.49 5.22
N SER A 171 17.05 -9.25 3.96
CA SER A 171 17.74 -8.00 3.56
C SER A 171 16.90 -6.74 3.79
N PHE A 172 15.58 -6.80 3.59
CA PHE A 172 14.70 -5.66 3.84
C PHE A 172 14.53 -5.44 5.33
N ILE A 173 14.29 -6.51 6.08
CA ILE A 173 14.06 -6.42 7.53
C ILE A 173 15.31 -5.98 8.28
N GLU A 174 16.49 -6.53 7.99
CA GLU A 174 17.74 -6.10 8.60
C GLU A 174 18.02 -4.62 8.32
N ASN A 175 17.73 -4.16 7.10
CA ASN A 175 17.85 -2.75 6.74
C ASN A 175 16.84 -1.87 7.50
N ASN A 176 15.59 -2.31 7.64
CA ASN A 176 14.54 -1.57 8.34
C ASN A 176 14.81 -1.49 9.84
N ILE A 177 15.25 -2.60 10.46
CA ILE A 177 15.70 -2.62 11.86
C ILE A 177 16.83 -1.62 12.06
N ARG A 178 17.83 -1.61 11.16
CA ARG A 178 18.94 -0.65 11.24
C ARG A 178 18.44 0.80 11.15
N LEU A 179 17.55 1.12 10.21
CA LEU A 179 16.97 2.45 10.09
C LEU A 179 16.20 2.87 11.35
N VAL A 180 15.45 1.95 11.97
CA VAL A 180 14.74 2.20 13.22
C VAL A 180 15.73 2.48 14.36
N LYS A 181 16.75 1.65 14.52
CA LYS A 181 17.78 1.83 15.57
C LYS A 181 18.53 3.15 15.38
N ASP A 182 18.96 3.45 14.16
CA ASP A 182 19.78 4.64 13.89
C ASP A 182 18.95 5.94 13.91
N GLN A 183 17.77 5.94 13.28
CA GLN A 183 17.04 7.18 13.01
C GLN A 183 15.82 7.42 13.90
N ILE A 184 15.34 6.43 14.65
CA ILE A 184 14.24 6.60 15.61
C ILE A 184 14.78 6.49 17.03
N LEU A 185 15.30 5.31 17.41
CA LEU A 185 15.81 5.08 18.77
C LEU A 185 17.07 5.90 19.05
N GLY A 186 17.97 6.04 18.07
CA GLY A 186 19.16 6.88 18.15
C GLY A 186 18.95 8.38 17.91
N SER A 187 17.70 8.83 17.74
CA SER A 187 17.42 10.21 17.32
C SER A 187 17.55 11.26 18.42
N GLY A 188 17.44 10.85 19.69
CA GLY A 188 17.31 11.78 20.83
C GLY A 188 15.99 12.56 20.86
N GLU A 189 15.04 12.23 19.97
CA GLU A 189 13.67 12.76 20.01
C GLU A 189 12.82 11.91 20.95
N GLU A 190 11.75 12.49 21.51
CA GLU A 190 10.90 11.84 22.53
C GLU A 190 10.31 10.49 22.10
N ILE A 191 10.12 10.26 20.80
CA ILE A 191 9.69 8.94 20.28
C ILE A 191 10.64 7.80 20.67
N ALA A 192 11.95 8.08 20.85
CA ALA A 192 12.94 7.06 21.16
C ALA A 192 12.61 6.28 22.45
N ASP A 193 12.05 6.98 23.44
CA ASP A 193 11.70 6.41 24.74
C ASP A 193 10.32 5.73 24.77
N HIS A 194 9.52 5.95 23.72
CA HIS A 194 8.10 5.54 23.63
C HIS A 194 7.83 4.67 22.39
N PHE A 195 8.85 3.95 21.91
CA PHE A 195 8.77 3.18 20.68
C PHE A 195 9.29 1.75 20.83
N ASN A 196 8.52 0.80 20.31
CA ASN A 196 8.95 -0.60 20.13
C ASN A 196 8.69 -1.08 18.71
N MET A 197 9.53 -2.00 18.22
CA MET A 197 9.35 -2.67 16.94
C MET A 197 9.23 -4.18 17.14
N TYR A 198 8.13 -4.78 16.69
CA TYR A 198 7.97 -6.23 16.61
C TYR A 198 8.15 -6.70 15.16
N VAL A 199 9.08 -7.64 14.97
CA VAL A 199 9.30 -8.32 13.71
C VAL A 199 8.76 -9.74 13.84
N ILE A 200 7.61 -10.01 13.23
CA ILE A 200 6.97 -11.32 13.23
C ILE A 200 7.55 -12.16 12.08
N ASP A 201 8.51 -13.02 12.40
CA ASP A 201 9.22 -13.84 11.42
C ASP A 201 8.51 -15.17 11.15
N ASN A 202 7.58 -15.14 10.19
CA ASN A 202 6.89 -16.34 9.69
C ASN A 202 7.83 -17.30 8.94
N GLY A 203 9.02 -16.83 8.52
CA GLY A 203 10.03 -17.62 7.84
C GLY A 203 10.91 -18.44 8.80
N ARG A 204 11.07 -17.95 10.03
CA ARG A 204 12.02 -18.47 11.04
C ARG A 204 13.45 -18.52 10.51
N THR A 205 13.83 -17.47 9.80
CA THR A 205 15.12 -17.35 9.13
C THR A 205 15.98 -16.23 9.71
N LEU A 206 15.41 -15.34 10.51
CA LEU A 206 16.14 -14.25 11.15
C LEU A 206 16.92 -14.73 12.39
N ASP A 207 18.09 -14.13 12.60
CA ASP A 207 18.90 -14.32 13.80
C ASP A 207 18.33 -13.49 14.96
N VAL A 208 17.55 -14.15 15.82
CA VAL A 208 16.80 -13.51 16.91
C VAL A 208 17.74 -12.82 17.90
N ASP A 209 18.81 -13.50 18.31
CA ASP A 209 19.74 -13.02 19.34
C ASP A 209 20.53 -11.81 18.86
N LYS A 210 20.87 -11.78 17.57
CA LYS A 210 21.60 -10.65 16.97
C LYS A 210 20.73 -9.43 16.72
N LEU A 211 19.48 -9.63 16.29
CA LEU A 211 18.62 -8.55 15.81
C LEU A 211 17.78 -7.93 16.92
N SER A 212 17.41 -8.71 17.93
CA SER A 212 16.58 -8.23 19.04
C SER A 212 17.40 -7.48 20.09
N ASP A 213 16.76 -6.53 20.74
CA ASP A 213 17.25 -5.82 21.92
C ASP A 213 16.06 -5.35 22.79
N GLU A 214 16.26 -4.28 23.57
CA GLU A 214 15.25 -3.71 24.46
C GLU A 214 14.02 -3.17 23.73
N HIS A 215 14.19 -2.63 22.52
CA HIS A 215 13.11 -1.96 21.77
C HIS A 215 12.75 -2.68 20.48
N VAL A 216 13.64 -3.51 19.94
CA VAL A 216 13.39 -4.32 18.75
C VAL A 216 13.26 -5.78 19.15
N HIS A 217 12.14 -6.41 18.79
CA HIS A 217 11.85 -7.79 19.16
C HIS A 217 11.56 -8.63 17.93
N VAL A 218 12.46 -9.57 17.61
CA VAL A 218 12.20 -10.59 16.58
C VAL A 218 11.45 -11.76 17.21
N ARG A 219 10.29 -12.08 16.65
CA ARG A 219 9.38 -13.13 17.12
C ARG A 219 9.25 -14.24 16.06
N PRO A 220 9.95 -15.38 16.22
CA PRO A 220 9.77 -16.53 15.35
C PRO A 220 8.33 -17.01 15.37
N ASN A 221 7.71 -17.15 14.20
CA ASN A 221 6.30 -17.48 14.04
C ASN A 221 6.11 -18.62 13.03
N GLN A 222 5.00 -19.35 13.11
CA GLN A 222 4.64 -20.28 12.03
C GLN A 222 4.26 -19.49 10.77
N ASN A 223 4.35 -20.12 9.60
CA ASN A 223 3.88 -19.49 8.38
C ASN A 223 2.35 -19.44 8.32
N VAL A 224 1.79 -18.35 8.85
CA VAL A 224 0.34 -18.11 8.90
C VAL A 224 -0.10 -17.00 7.93
N GLY A 225 0.79 -16.63 7.00
CA GLY A 225 0.56 -15.54 6.05
C GLY A 225 0.59 -14.16 6.69
N GLY A 226 0.24 -13.14 5.90
CA GLY A 226 0.22 -11.74 6.35
C GLY A 226 -0.76 -11.53 7.49
N ALA A 227 -2.02 -11.98 7.33
CA ALA A 227 -3.07 -11.78 8.32
C ALA A 227 -2.69 -12.31 9.70
N GLY A 228 -2.16 -13.54 9.78
CA GLY A 228 -1.77 -14.13 11.05
C GLY A 228 -0.52 -13.48 11.66
N GLY A 229 0.44 -13.04 10.83
CA GLY A 229 1.61 -12.32 11.33
C GLY A 229 1.25 -10.94 11.89
N PHE A 230 0.43 -10.17 11.18
CA PHE A 230 -0.05 -8.88 11.66
C PHE A 230 -0.92 -9.05 12.91
N THR A 231 -1.74 -10.09 12.97
CA THR A 231 -2.52 -10.41 14.17
C THR A 231 -1.62 -10.73 15.37
N ARG A 232 -0.52 -11.46 15.17
CA ARG A 232 0.46 -11.66 16.25
C ARG A 232 1.07 -10.35 16.71
N GLY A 233 1.45 -9.48 15.77
CA GLY A 233 1.93 -8.13 16.06
C GLY A 233 0.95 -7.30 16.89
N MET A 234 -0.34 -7.36 16.56
CA MET A 234 -1.40 -6.73 17.35
C MET A 234 -1.47 -7.29 18.78
N ILE A 235 -1.38 -8.61 18.95
CA ILE A 235 -1.42 -9.24 20.29
C ILE A 235 -0.18 -8.84 21.09
N GLU A 236 1.02 -8.87 20.50
CA GLU A 236 2.26 -8.48 21.19
C GLU A 236 2.20 -7.00 21.61
N ALA A 237 1.66 -6.11 20.78
CA ALA A 237 1.44 -4.71 21.15
C ALA A 237 0.38 -4.52 22.24
N MET A 238 -0.66 -5.37 22.28
CA MET A 238 -1.66 -5.32 23.34
C MET A 238 -1.14 -5.82 24.69
N GLU A 239 -0.11 -6.66 24.68
CA GLU A 239 0.43 -7.34 25.88
C GLU A 239 1.78 -6.78 26.33
N GLN A 240 2.38 -5.85 25.59
CA GLN A 240 3.61 -5.20 25.99
C GLN A 240 3.44 -4.35 27.26
N THR A 241 4.55 -4.04 27.91
CA THR A 241 4.62 -3.14 29.07
C THR A 241 5.69 -2.08 28.81
N PRO A 242 5.38 -0.77 28.91
CA PRO A 242 4.05 -0.19 29.14
C PRO A 242 3.06 -0.51 28.00
N GLU A 243 1.76 -0.46 28.32
CA GLU A 243 0.70 -0.81 27.36
C GLU A 243 0.77 0.10 26.13
N ALA A 244 0.80 -0.47 24.93
CA ALA A 244 0.80 0.31 23.70
C ALA A 244 -0.50 1.12 23.57
N THR A 245 -0.40 2.35 23.09
CA THR A 245 -1.58 3.15 22.72
C THR A 245 -1.94 2.95 21.26
N ASN A 246 -0.94 2.76 20.39
CA ASN A 246 -1.08 2.67 18.95
C ASN A 246 -0.11 1.65 18.35
N ILE A 247 -0.56 0.96 17.30
CA ILE A 247 0.27 0.07 16.48
C ILE A 247 0.26 0.52 15.02
N LEU A 248 1.43 0.72 14.43
CA LEU A 248 1.66 0.87 13.01
C LEU A 248 1.96 -0.48 12.39
N LEU A 249 1.09 -0.95 11.51
CA LEU A 249 1.35 -2.11 10.66
C LEU A 249 2.08 -1.67 9.41
N MET A 250 3.10 -2.43 9.03
CA MET A 250 3.94 -2.16 7.87
C MET A 250 4.43 -3.46 7.22
N ASP A 251 4.41 -3.51 5.88
CA ASP A 251 4.91 -4.66 5.09
C ASP A 251 6.43 -4.83 5.24
N ASP A 252 6.95 -6.03 4.94
CA ASP A 252 8.38 -6.33 5.03
C ASP A 252 9.19 -5.89 3.81
N ASP A 253 8.60 -5.88 2.61
CA ASP A 253 9.27 -5.56 1.35
C ASP A 253 9.11 -4.09 0.90
N VAL A 254 9.18 -3.18 1.88
CA VAL A 254 9.12 -1.72 1.68
C VAL A 254 10.45 -1.04 1.97
N ALA A 255 10.66 0.11 1.34
CA ALA A 255 11.57 1.11 1.88
C ALA A 255 10.81 2.09 2.77
N VAL A 256 11.31 2.25 3.99
CA VAL A 256 10.69 3.02 5.07
C VAL A 256 11.24 4.44 5.07
N SER A 257 10.37 5.42 5.33
CA SER A 257 10.77 6.75 5.78
C SER A 257 10.65 6.82 7.31
N PRO A 258 11.77 6.87 8.06
CA PRO A 258 11.73 7.05 9.51
C PRO A 258 11.02 8.34 9.92
N GLU A 259 11.13 9.39 9.12
CA GLU A 259 10.43 10.64 9.35
C GLU A 259 8.90 10.48 9.27
N SER A 260 8.36 9.65 8.37
CA SER A 260 6.92 9.36 8.36
C SER A 260 6.44 8.79 9.70
N ILE A 261 7.25 7.91 10.34
CA ILE A 261 6.95 7.30 11.64
C ILE A 261 6.98 8.37 12.74
N LYS A 262 8.00 9.24 12.75
CA LYS A 262 8.10 10.39 13.69
C LYS A 262 6.92 11.35 13.57
N ARG A 263 6.55 11.73 12.33
CA ARG A 263 5.39 12.59 12.07
C ARG A 263 4.09 11.93 12.51
N THR A 264 3.97 10.61 12.37
CA THR A 264 2.81 9.86 12.86
C THR A 264 2.72 9.91 14.38
N TYR A 265 3.84 9.69 15.09
CA TYR A 265 3.91 9.83 16.54
C TYR A 265 3.52 11.24 17.01
N ASN A 266 4.12 12.28 16.41
CA ASN A 266 3.82 13.67 16.76
C ASN A 266 2.36 14.04 16.44
N LEU A 267 1.80 13.51 15.35
CA LEU A 267 0.38 13.68 15.02
C LEU A 267 -0.51 13.09 16.11
N LEU A 268 -0.26 11.84 16.53
CA LEU A 268 -1.03 11.16 17.58
C LEU A 268 -1.05 11.96 18.88
N ARG A 269 0.10 12.54 19.26
CA ARG A 269 0.23 13.37 20.47
C ARG A 269 -0.60 14.64 20.44
N LEU A 270 -0.89 15.17 19.24
CA LEU A 270 -1.65 16.40 19.05
C LEU A 270 -3.13 16.15 18.68
N LEU A 271 -3.56 14.91 18.43
CA LEU A 271 -4.92 14.62 17.97
C LEU A 271 -5.99 15.18 18.91
N LYS A 272 -7.02 15.80 18.34
CA LYS A 272 -8.21 16.20 19.11
C LYS A 272 -8.98 14.97 19.60
N PRO A 273 -9.71 15.08 20.73
CA PRO A 273 -10.46 13.95 21.30
C PRO A 273 -11.43 13.27 20.34
N GLU A 274 -12.05 13.99 19.41
CA GLU A 274 -12.97 13.42 18.42
C GLU A 274 -12.30 12.51 17.37
N TYR A 275 -10.98 12.61 17.21
CA TYR A 275 -10.19 11.79 16.29
C TYR A 275 -9.36 10.71 17.00
N LYS A 276 -9.54 10.50 18.32
CA LYS A 276 -8.76 9.54 19.12
C LYS A 276 -8.82 8.09 18.59
N ASP A 277 -9.94 7.73 17.95
CA ASP A 277 -10.17 6.40 17.38
C ASP A 277 -9.90 6.35 15.86
N ALA A 278 -9.42 7.44 15.27
CA ALA A 278 -9.09 7.49 13.85
C ALA A 278 -7.87 6.61 13.53
N MET A 279 -7.88 6.00 12.36
CA MET A 279 -6.72 5.29 11.82
C MET A 279 -5.93 6.25 10.93
N ILE A 280 -4.59 6.15 10.97
CA ILE A 280 -3.72 6.96 10.11
C ILE A 280 -3.17 6.07 9.00
N SER A 281 -3.37 6.48 7.76
CA SER A 281 -2.95 5.72 6.58
C SER A 281 -1.85 6.47 5.82
N GLY A 282 -0.77 5.77 5.53
CA GLY A 282 0.36 6.28 4.76
C GLY A 282 0.20 5.97 3.27
N ALA A 283 0.67 6.88 2.43
CA ALA A 283 0.68 6.70 0.99
C ALA A 283 1.65 5.58 0.58
N MET A 284 1.21 4.71 -0.34
CA MET A 284 2.09 3.78 -1.03
C MET A 284 2.66 4.45 -2.28
N LEU A 285 3.96 4.74 -2.24
CA LEU A 285 4.72 5.24 -3.39
C LEU A 285 5.31 4.05 -4.14
N ASN A 286 5.48 4.21 -5.45
CA ASN A 286 6.06 3.18 -6.28
C ASN A 286 7.57 3.04 -6.01
N TYR A 287 8.03 1.83 -5.67
CA TYR A 287 9.45 1.57 -5.37
C TYR A 287 10.40 1.88 -6.54
N GLU A 288 9.97 1.65 -7.78
CA GLU A 288 10.78 1.87 -8.98
C GLU A 288 10.68 3.32 -9.48
N ILE A 289 9.49 3.93 -9.38
CA ILE A 289 9.23 5.31 -9.79
C ILE A 289 8.86 6.11 -8.54
N GLY A 290 9.88 6.46 -7.76
CA GLY A 290 9.75 6.97 -6.39
C GLY A 290 8.89 8.21 -6.19
N GLU A 291 8.59 8.96 -7.26
CA GLU A 291 7.70 10.12 -7.25
C GLU A 291 6.21 9.79 -7.43
N ASP A 292 5.87 8.60 -7.91
CA ASP A 292 4.49 8.24 -8.22
C ASP A 292 3.81 7.63 -6.98
N GLN A 293 2.76 8.28 -6.49
CA GLN A 293 1.83 7.73 -5.50
C GLN A 293 0.82 6.83 -6.20
N TRP A 294 0.70 5.59 -5.73
CA TRP A 294 -0.34 4.67 -6.20
C TRP A 294 -1.67 4.91 -5.48
N GLU A 295 -1.67 4.79 -4.15
CA GLU A 295 -2.85 5.03 -3.31
C GLU A 295 -2.45 5.30 -1.86
N ASP A 296 -3.32 5.97 -1.10
CA ASP A 296 -3.20 6.15 0.36
C ASP A 296 -4.36 5.53 1.14
N THR A 297 -5.50 5.33 0.48
CA THR A 297 -6.66 4.59 0.97
C THR A 297 -7.33 3.88 -0.19
N GLY A 298 -7.91 2.71 0.09
CA GLY A 298 -8.70 1.94 -0.85
C GLY A 298 -10.18 1.97 -0.51
N TYR A 299 -11.01 1.47 -1.43
CA TYR A 299 -12.42 1.19 -1.17
C TYR A 299 -12.90 -0.03 -1.96
N MET A 300 -14.00 -0.62 -1.49
CA MET A 300 -14.69 -1.67 -2.23
C MET A 300 -15.70 -1.07 -3.20
N THR A 301 -15.58 -1.41 -4.48
CA THR A 301 -16.53 -0.98 -5.51
C THR A 301 -17.86 -1.72 -5.39
N PRO A 302 -18.98 -1.16 -5.90
CA PRO A 302 -20.26 -1.87 -5.92
C PRO A 302 -20.23 -3.22 -6.65
N LYS A 303 -19.26 -3.40 -7.56
CA LYS A 303 -19.06 -4.64 -8.33
C LYS A 303 -18.15 -5.66 -7.62
N GLY A 304 -17.69 -5.40 -6.40
CA GLY A 304 -16.89 -6.33 -5.61
C GLY A 304 -15.39 -6.33 -5.89
N ALA A 305 -14.87 -5.30 -6.58
CA ALA A 305 -13.44 -5.12 -6.80
C ALA A 305 -12.82 -4.10 -5.83
N PHE A 306 -11.54 -4.29 -5.49
CA PHE A 306 -10.71 -3.33 -4.76
C PHE A 306 -10.30 -2.20 -5.70
N ALA A 307 -10.39 -0.95 -5.23
CA ALA A 307 -9.98 0.21 -6.01
C ALA A 307 -9.36 1.29 -5.11
N PRO A 308 -8.38 2.05 -5.62
CA PRO A 308 -7.83 3.19 -4.89
C PRO A 308 -8.89 4.29 -4.79
N ALA A 309 -8.96 4.95 -3.64
CA ALA A 309 -9.88 6.07 -3.45
C ALA A 309 -9.41 7.32 -4.21
N LYS A 310 -8.10 7.55 -4.24
CA LYS A 310 -7.45 8.64 -4.97
C LYS A 310 -6.96 8.17 -6.35
N PRO A 311 -6.93 9.04 -7.37
CA PRO A 311 -6.19 8.74 -8.59
C PRO A 311 -4.67 8.67 -8.30
N PRO A 312 -3.87 8.06 -9.19
CA PRO A 312 -2.42 8.17 -9.12
C PRO A 312 -1.96 9.62 -9.19
N LEU A 313 -0.96 9.99 -8.38
CA LEU A 313 -0.42 11.35 -8.29
C LEU A 313 1.10 11.34 -8.45
N ARG A 314 1.68 12.45 -8.93
CA ARG A 314 3.13 12.63 -9.01
C ARG A 314 3.58 13.66 -7.98
N LEU A 315 4.22 13.19 -6.92
CA LEU A 315 4.53 13.97 -5.72
C LEU A 315 5.70 14.97 -5.90
N THR A 316 6.34 14.99 -7.07
CA THR A 316 7.28 16.06 -7.47
C THR A 316 6.57 17.29 -8.03
N LYS A 317 5.29 17.19 -8.36
CA LYS A 317 4.47 18.31 -8.82
C LYS A 317 3.71 18.96 -7.65
N PHE A 318 3.71 20.28 -7.61
CA PHE A 318 3.16 21.03 -6.47
C PHE A 318 1.63 20.98 -6.41
N ASP A 319 0.97 21.07 -7.55
CA ASP A 319 -0.49 20.92 -7.68
C ASP A 319 -0.96 19.53 -7.22
N ASP A 320 -0.23 18.46 -7.55
CA ASP A 320 -0.56 17.11 -7.09
C ASP A 320 -0.43 16.96 -5.56
N ILE A 321 0.56 17.58 -4.91
CA ILE A 321 0.67 17.54 -3.43
C ILE A 321 -0.42 18.36 -2.75
N VAL A 322 -0.86 19.49 -3.34
CA VAL A 322 -2.02 20.27 -2.86
C VAL A 322 -3.31 19.49 -3.04
N TYR A 323 -3.49 18.86 -4.20
CA TYR A 323 -4.64 18.01 -4.50
C TYR A 323 -4.73 16.82 -3.55
N ASN A 324 -3.59 16.20 -3.22
CA ASN A 324 -3.53 15.09 -2.27
C ASN A 324 -4.07 15.47 -0.88
N GLU A 325 -3.85 16.71 -0.46
CA GLU A 325 -4.30 17.24 0.83
C GLU A 325 -5.76 17.64 0.84
N THR A 326 -6.23 18.20 -0.27
CA THR A 326 -7.58 18.74 -0.42
C THR A 326 -8.57 17.74 -0.99
N PHE A 327 -8.12 16.52 -1.29
CA PHE A 327 -8.93 15.47 -1.89
C PHE A 327 -10.22 15.22 -1.10
N ARG A 328 -11.35 15.36 -1.78
CA ARG A 328 -12.67 15.02 -1.26
C ARG A 328 -13.18 13.80 -2.01
N LEU A 329 -13.72 12.84 -1.26
CA LEU A 329 -14.31 11.64 -1.84
C LEU A 329 -15.40 12.00 -2.84
N PRO A 330 -15.32 11.51 -4.09
CA PRO A 330 -16.42 11.60 -5.04
C PRO A 330 -17.66 10.87 -4.50
N LYS A 331 -18.86 11.37 -4.84
CA LYS A 331 -20.15 10.73 -4.47
C LYS A 331 -20.30 9.28 -4.97
N THR A 332 -19.48 8.85 -5.92
CA THR A 332 -19.46 7.49 -6.44
C THR A 332 -18.70 6.51 -5.54
N ILE A 333 -17.95 7.01 -4.56
CA ILE A 333 -17.25 6.21 -3.56
C ILE A 333 -18.10 6.21 -2.30
N ASP A 334 -18.42 5.02 -1.82
CA ASP A 334 -19.11 4.82 -0.57
C ASP A 334 -18.09 4.96 0.60
N PRO A 335 -18.23 5.97 1.48
CA PRO A 335 -17.32 6.15 2.60
C PRO A 335 -17.31 4.95 3.55
N ASP A 336 -18.42 4.22 3.69
CA ASP A 336 -18.55 3.08 4.61
C ASP A 336 -17.82 1.83 4.08
N GLN A 337 -17.33 1.87 2.84
CA GLN A 337 -16.56 0.79 2.23
C GLN A 337 -15.08 1.14 2.04
N ARG A 338 -14.59 2.20 2.70
CA ARG A 338 -13.19 2.61 2.68
C ARG A 338 -12.35 1.83 3.69
N TYR A 339 -11.08 1.67 3.36
CA TYR A 339 -10.10 1.06 4.25
C TYR A 339 -8.70 1.67 4.05
N ALA A 340 -7.87 1.49 5.06
CA ALA A 340 -6.43 1.69 5.01
C ALA A 340 -5.76 0.32 4.93
N ALA A 341 -4.81 0.17 4.03
CA ALA A 341 -4.09 -1.08 3.87
C ALA A 341 -2.82 -1.11 4.73
N TRP A 342 -2.37 -2.31 5.04
CA TRP A 342 -1.37 -2.54 6.10
C TRP A 342 0.09 -2.38 5.66
N TRP A 343 0.35 -1.84 4.46
CA TRP A 343 1.70 -1.37 4.12
C TRP A 343 2.12 -0.20 5.01
N TYR A 344 1.17 0.63 5.46
CA TYR A 344 1.35 1.69 6.44
C TYR A 344 0.01 2.07 7.04
N CYS A 345 -0.37 1.42 8.14
CA CYS A 345 -1.64 1.67 8.82
C CYS A 345 -1.44 1.73 10.34
N CYS A 346 -1.58 2.93 10.92
CA CYS A 346 -1.58 3.13 12.35
C CYS A 346 -2.99 2.96 12.91
N ILE A 347 -3.13 2.09 13.90
CA ILE A 347 -4.39 1.67 14.51
C ILE A 347 -4.28 1.93 16.02
N PRO A 348 -5.21 2.69 16.62
CA PRO A 348 -5.29 2.77 18.08
C PRO A 348 -5.60 1.41 18.68
N ILE A 349 -4.90 1.01 19.75
CA ILE A 349 -5.10 -0.28 20.42
C ILE A 349 -6.55 -0.43 20.92
N GLN A 350 -7.19 0.67 21.32
CA GLN A 350 -8.59 0.67 21.70
C GLN A 350 -9.53 0.23 20.57
N VAL A 351 -9.23 0.57 19.31
CA VAL A 351 -10.00 0.11 18.14
C VAL A 351 -9.89 -1.41 17.99
N ILE A 352 -8.72 -1.99 18.27
CA ILE A 352 -8.51 -3.44 18.26
C ILE A 352 -9.33 -4.12 19.37
N LYS A 353 -9.30 -3.57 20.59
CA LYS A 353 -10.09 -4.09 21.71
C LYS A 353 -11.60 -4.04 21.44
N GLU A 354 -12.08 -2.96 20.81
CA GLU A 354 -13.49 -2.77 20.46
C GLU A 354 -13.95 -3.73 19.36
N ASN A 355 -13.14 -3.91 18.31
CA ASN A 355 -13.57 -4.60 17.10
C ASN A 355 -13.17 -6.07 17.05
N GLY A 356 -12.20 -6.49 17.86
CA GLY A 356 -11.57 -7.81 17.78
C GLY A 356 -10.53 -7.89 16.67
N LEU A 357 -9.75 -8.96 16.68
CA LEU A 357 -8.64 -9.21 15.76
C LEU A 357 -9.09 -9.49 14.32
N PRO A 358 -8.18 -9.47 13.34
CA PRO A 358 -8.46 -9.83 11.95
C PRO A 358 -9.05 -11.23 11.77
N LEU A 359 -9.70 -11.47 10.62
CA LEU A 359 -10.13 -12.83 10.25
C LEU A 359 -8.93 -13.73 9.94
N PRO A 360 -9.00 -15.05 10.23
CA PRO A 360 -7.91 -16.01 10.00
C PRO A 360 -7.79 -16.45 8.54
N VAL A 361 -7.75 -15.48 7.63
CA VAL A 361 -7.31 -15.68 6.26
C VAL A 361 -5.78 -15.77 6.23
N PHE A 362 -5.20 -16.07 5.07
CA PHE A 362 -3.74 -16.18 4.94
C PHE A 362 -3.12 -14.89 4.41
N VAL A 363 -3.57 -14.40 3.23
CA VAL A 363 -3.22 -13.09 2.67
C VAL A 363 -4.41 -12.54 1.88
N ARG A 364 -4.43 -11.22 1.69
CA ARG A 364 -5.46 -10.42 0.99
C ARG A 364 -6.78 -10.33 1.73
N CYS A 365 -7.39 -9.14 1.62
CA CYS A 365 -8.70 -8.80 2.16
C CYS A 365 -8.74 -8.70 3.68
N ASP A 366 -7.70 -9.13 4.38
CA ASP A 366 -7.51 -8.96 5.82
C ASP A 366 -7.52 -7.49 6.24
N ASP A 367 -6.72 -6.68 5.56
CA ASP A 367 -6.65 -5.23 5.74
C ASP A 367 -7.97 -4.50 5.42
N ALA A 368 -8.54 -4.82 4.25
CA ALA A 368 -9.78 -4.21 3.80
C ALA A 368 -10.98 -4.60 4.67
N GLU A 369 -11.09 -5.88 5.04
CA GLU A 369 -12.10 -6.37 5.96
C GLU A 369 -12.00 -5.63 7.29
N TYR A 370 -10.80 -5.56 7.85
CA TYR A 370 -10.57 -4.95 9.15
C TYR A 370 -10.91 -3.46 9.13
N GLY A 371 -10.41 -2.72 8.13
CA GLY A 371 -10.67 -1.29 7.99
C GLY A 371 -12.16 -0.96 7.84
N VAL A 372 -12.85 -1.67 6.94
CA VAL A 372 -14.30 -1.49 6.72
C VAL A 372 -15.10 -1.91 7.95
N ARG A 373 -14.74 -3.02 8.63
CA ARG A 373 -15.40 -3.45 9.86
C ARG A 373 -15.25 -2.42 10.98
N CYS A 374 -14.07 -1.82 11.13
CA CYS A 374 -13.81 -0.83 12.17
C CYS A 374 -14.57 0.48 11.90
N GLY A 375 -14.73 0.86 10.63
CA GLY A 375 -15.53 2.02 10.23
C GLY A 375 -15.08 3.34 10.85
N LYS A 376 -13.78 3.48 11.15
CA LYS A 376 -13.20 4.67 11.78
C LYS A 376 -12.76 5.69 10.73
N GLU A 377 -12.66 6.96 11.12
CA GLU A 377 -12.12 8.01 10.27
C GLU A 377 -10.70 7.64 9.82
N LEU A 378 -10.39 7.89 8.55
CA LEU A 378 -9.08 7.64 7.97
C LEU A 378 -8.34 8.97 7.74
N ILE A 379 -7.29 9.22 8.52
CA ILE A 379 -6.42 10.37 8.35
C ILE A 379 -5.31 10.00 7.36
N THR A 380 -5.16 10.77 6.29
CA THR A 380 -4.01 10.71 5.38
C THR A 380 -3.37 12.08 5.29
N MET A 381 -2.06 12.15 5.06
CA MET A 381 -1.32 13.41 5.02
C MET A 381 -0.02 13.28 4.19
N ASN A 382 0.37 14.35 3.49
CA ASN A 382 1.67 14.43 2.83
C ASN A 382 2.83 14.18 3.81
N GLY A 383 3.90 13.57 3.31
CA GLY A 383 5.05 13.16 4.12
C GLY A 383 4.82 11.90 4.98
N LEU A 384 3.63 11.29 4.95
CA LEU A 384 3.36 9.97 5.53
C LEU A 384 3.33 8.93 4.41
N CYS A 385 4.41 8.16 4.27
CA CYS A 385 4.50 7.20 3.18
C CYS A 385 5.50 6.06 3.40
N ILE A 386 5.41 5.07 2.51
CA ILE A 386 6.45 4.08 2.23
C ILE A 386 6.61 3.93 0.72
N TRP A 387 7.70 3.30 0.30
CA TRP A 387 7.85 2.83 -1.09
C TRP A 387 7.70 1.32 -1.16
N HIS A 388 6.80 0.85 -2.03
CA HIS A 388 6.48 -0.57 -2.18
C HIS A 388 6.51 -1.00 -3.65
N MET A 389 6.86 -2.27 -3.90
CA MET A 389 6.85 -2.86 -5.24
C MET A 389 5.45 -2.83 -5.87
N SER A 390 5.36 -2.46 -7.15
CA SER A 390 4.06 -2.38 -7.84
C SER A 390 3.35 -3.74 -7.90
N PHE A 391 2.02 -3.73 -7.73
CA PHE A 391 1.18 -4.93 -7.84
C PHE A 391 1.30 -5.64 -9.19
N HIS A 392 1.62 -4.92 -10.27
CA HIS A 392 1.80 -5.50 -11.60
C HIS A 392 3.00 -6.46 -11.67
N VAL A 393 4.06 -6.18 -10.93
CA VAL A 393 5.27 -7.01 -10.85
C VAL A 393 5.01 -8.28 -10.05
N ARG A 394 4.12 -8.20 -9.05
CA ARG A 394 3.80 -9.27 -8.09
C ARG A 394 2.56 -10.09 -8.45
N TYR A 395 2.03 -10.00 -9.68
CA TYR A 395 0.81 -10.70 -10.05
C TYR A 395 0.92 -12.22 -9.79
N ASN A 396 -0.04 -12.76 -9.03
CA ASN A 396 -0.12 -14.18 -8.74
C ASN A 396 -1.59 -14.63 -8.78
N ALA A 397 -1.93 -15.53 -9.71
CA ALA A 397 -3.30 -16.03 -9.85
C ALA A 397 -3.84 -16.72 -8.59
N ALA A 398 -2.99 -17.39 -7.79
CA ALA A 398 -3.44 -17.97 -6.52
C ALA A 398 -3.87 -16.90 -5.50
N VAL A 399 -3.30 -15.70 -5.58
CA VAL A 399 -3.71 -14.56 -4.76
C VAL A 399 -4.98 -13.94 -5.36
N GLU A 400 -4.94 -13.54 -6.62
CA GLU A 400 -6.00 -12.75 -7.26
C GLU A 400 -7.26 -13.54 -7.64
N ARG A 401 -7.17 -14.85 -7.86
CA ARG A 401 -8.31 -15.70 -8.26
C ARG A 401 -8.82 -16.57 -7.14
N TYR A 402 -7.91 -17.05 -6.28
CA TYR A 402 -8.29 -17.91 -5.18
C TYR A 402 -8.49 -17.13 -3.86
N GLN A 403 -7.45 -16.49 -3.32
CA GLN A 403 -7.55 -15.81 -2.01
C GLN A 403 -8.58 -14.69 -2.04
N THR A 404 -8.48 -13.77 -3.01
CA THR A 404 -9.39 -12.61 -3.11
C THR A 404 -10.85 -13.04 -3.19
N THR A 405 -11.17 -14.01 -4.04
CA THR A 405 -12.52 -14.56 -4.20
C THR A 405 -13.03 -15.21 -2.91
N ARG A 406 -12.22 -16.09 -2.28
CA ARG A 406 -12.64 -16.81 -1.08
C ARG A 406 -12.82 -15.85 0.10
N ASN A 407 -11.83 -14.98 0.32
CA ASN A 407 -11.74 -14.15 1.50
C ASN A 407 -12.82 -13.07 1.51
N THR A 408 -13.12 -12.44 0.36
CA THR A 408 -14.20 -11.43 0.28
C THR A 408 -15.58 -12.02 0.62
N MET A 409 -15.88 -13.23 0.16
CA MET A 409 -17.13 -13.92 0.49
C MET A 409 -17.21 -14.34 1.96
N ILE A 410 -16.10 -14.86 2.50
CA ILE A 410 -15.99 -15.19 3.94
C ILE A 410 -16.18 -13.92 4.77
N ALA A 411 -15.46 -12.84 4.44
CA ALA A 411 -15.52 -11.57 5.14
C ALA A 411 -16.94 -11.00 5.15
N GLN A 412 -17.60 -10.94 3.99
CA GLN A 412 -18.98 -10.41 3.91
C GLN A 412 -19.95 -11.22 4.78
N CYS A 413 -19.85 -12.56 4.77
CA CYS A 413 -20.73 -13.42 5.57
C CYS A 413 -20.39 -13.43 7.06
N THR A 414 -19.15 -13.15 7.44
CA THR A 414 -18.68 -13.22 8.84
C THR A 414 -18.87 -11.90 9.55
N THR A 415 -18.44 -10.80 8.94
CA THR A 415 -18.37 -9.48 9.60
C THR A 415 -19.27 -8.43 8.98
N GLY A 416 -19.94 -8.72 7.87
CA GLY A 416 -20.68 -7.71 7.10
C GLY A 416 -19.75 -6.82 6.29
N PHE A 417 -18.56 -7.29 5.93
CA PHE A 417 -17.65 -6.56 5.06
C PHE A 417 -18.31 -6.18 3.72
N ALA A 418 -18.26 -4.88 3.39
CA ALA A 418 -18.69 -4.33 2.10
C ALA A 418 -20.09 -4.82 1.66
N LEU A 419 -21.11 -4.53 2.46
CA LEU A 419 -22.50 -4.96 2.22
C LEU A 419 -23.09 -4.44 0.89
N HIS A 420 -22.54 -3.36 0.34
CA HIS A 420 -22.98 -2.77 -0.93
C HIS A 420 -22.18 -3.29 -2.13
N SER A 421 -21.29 -4.26 -1.93
CA SER A 421 -20.51 -4.92 -2.98
C SER A 421 -21.07 -6.28 -3.38
N ASP A 422 -21.19 -6.53 -4.69
CA ASP A 422 -21.62 -7.82 -5.25
C ASP A 422 -20.44 -8.74 -5.57
N PHE A 423 -20.02 -9.55 -4.59
CA PHE A 423 -18.94 -10.53 -4.78
C PHE A 423 -19.32 -11.70 -5.70
N MET A 424 -20.62 -11.96 -5.91
CA MET A 424 -21.06 -12.98 -6.87
C MET A 424 -20.92 -12.48 -8.31
N TYR A 425 -21.15 -11.18 -8.55
CA TYR A 425 -20.80 -10.53 -9.81
C TYR A 425 -19.30 -10.66 -10.08
N GLU A 426 -18.45 -10.34 -9.10
CA GLU A 426 -16.99 -10.40 -9.27
C GLU A 426 -16.49 -11.82 -9.54
N LEU A 427 -16.99 -12.82 -8.80
CA LEU A 427 -16.72 -14.24 -9.07
C LEU A 427 -17.09 -14.60 -10.52
N HIS A 428 -18.30 -14.25 -10.94
CA HIS A 428 -18.78 -14.55 -12.28
C HIS A 428 -17.92 -13.86 -13.35
N ASN A 429 -17.57 -12.60 -13.12
CA ASN A 429 -16.72 -11.81 -14.01
C ASN A 429 -15.34 -12.43 -14.13
N ASN A 430 -14.70 -12.81 -13.03
CA ASN A 430 -13.37 -13.43 -13.01
C ASN A 430 -13.36 -14.79 -13.73
N ILE A 431 -14.33 -15.68 -13.45
CA ILE A 431 -14.47 -16.95 -14.18
C ILE A 431 -14.64 -16.68 -15.67
N ARG A 432 -15.57 -15.79 -16.04
CA ARG A 432 -15.86 -15.51 -17.45
C ARG A 432 -14.65 -14.93 -18.18
N LEU A 433 -13.92 -14.02 -17.53
CA LEU A 433 -12.74 -13.38 -18.07
C LEU A 433 -11.63 -14.40 -18.35
N GLU A 434 -11.34 -15.29 -17.39
CA GLU A 434 -10.36 -16.35 -17.58
C GLU A 434 -10.79 -17.32 -18.67
N LEU A 435 -12.06 -17.75 -18.71
CA LEU A 435 -12.58 -18.63 -19.76
C LEU A 435 -12.44 -18.02 -21.17
N LYS A 436 -12.67 -16.71 -21.33
CA LYS A 436 -12.49 -15.99 -22.61
C LYS A 436 -11.03 -15.98 -23.08
N LYS A 437 -10.10 -15.95 -22.12
CA LYS A 437 -8.65 -15.94 -22.35
C LYS A 437 -8.02 -17.33 -22.24
N PHE A 438 -8.81 -18.40 -22.33
CA PHE A 438 -8.38 -19.80 -22.19
C PHE A 438 -7.58 -20.09 -20.89
N GLY A 439 -7.73 -19.24 -19.86
CA GLY A 439 -7.07 -19.34 -18.57
C GLY A 439 -7.77 -20.36 -17.66
N TYR A 440 -7.98 -21.58 -18.16
CA TYR A 440 -8.83 -22.57 -17.49
C TYR A 440 -8.36 -22.92 -16.08
N SER A 441 -7.05 -23.05 -15.86
CA SER A 441 -6.51 -23.31 -14.51
C SER A 441 -6.85 -22.16 -13.55
N ASN A 442 -6.81 -20.91 -14.01
CA ASN A 442 -7.16 -19.75 -13.20
C ASN A 442 -8.68 -19.66 -12.95
N ALA A 443 -9.51 -20.09 -13.91
CA ALA A 443 -10.96 -20.22 -13.71
C ALA A 443 -11.30 -21.32 -12.69
N GLU A 444 -10.56 -22.43 -12.72
CA GLU A 444 -10.67 -23.51 -11.72
C GLU A 444 -10.27 -23.03 -10.32
N LEU A 445 -9.27 -22.16 -10.19
CA LEU A 445 -8.92 -21.52 -8.91
C LEU A 445 -10.06 -20.69 -8.32
N CYS A 446 -10.82 -19.96 -9.14
CA CYS A 446 -12.02 -19.26 -8.66
C CYS A 446 -13.07 -20.24 -8.11
N LEU A 447 -13.22 -21.41 -8.74
CA LEU A 447 -14.15 -22.44 -8.29
C LEU A 447 -13.65 -23.13 -7.02
N ASP A 448 -12.35 -23.43 -6.92
CA ASP A 448 -11.73 -23.95 -5.69
C ASP A 448 -11.98 -22.99 -4.51
N ALA A 449 -11.83 -21.67 -4.74
CA ALA A 449 -12.13 -20.64 -3.75
C ALA A 449 -13.59 -20.59 -3.36
N PHE A 450 -14.49 -20.64 -4.34
CA PHE A 450 -15.92 -20.63 -4.09
C PHE A 450 -16.36 -21.87 -3.30
N GLU A 451 -15.87 -23.04 -3.68
CA GLU A 451 -16.15 -24.30 -2.97
C GLU A 451 -15.59 -24.29 -1.53
N ASP A 452 -14.42 -23.69 -1.31
CA ASP A 452 -13.86 -23.54 0.03
C ASP A 452 -14.69 -22.61 0.92
N PHE A 453 -15.24 -21.53 0.37
CA PHE A 453 -16.25 -20.70 1.05
C PHE A 453 -17.52 -21.51 1.37
N LEU A 454 -17.97 -22.39 0.46
CA LEU A 454 -19.17 -23.21 0.67
C LEU A 454 -19.02 -24.28 1.77
N LYS A 455 -17.79 -24.55 2.25
CA LYS A 455 -17.52 -25.45 3.39
C LYS A 455 -17.92 -24.85 4.74
N GLY A 456 -18.10 -23.53 4.83
CA GLY A 456 -18.51 -22.85 6.05
C GLY A 456 -17.34 -22.49 7.00
N PRO A 457 -17.62 -21.81 8.12
CA PRO A 457 -16.60 -21.22 9.00
C PRO A 457 -15.67 -22.26 9.65
N LYS A 458 -16.15 -23.48 9.90
CA LYS A 458 -15.33 -24.56 10.45
C LYS A 458 -14.13 -24.92 9.58
N PHE A 459 -14.16 -24.61 8.29
CA PHE A 459 -13.02 -24.81 7.41
C PHE A 459 -11.93 -23.77 7.68
N ILE A 460 -12.28 -22.48 7.75
CA ILE A 460 -11.28 -21.41 7.93
C ILE A 460 -10.81 -21.30 9.40
N ALA A 461 -11.63 -21.74 10.36
CA ALA A 461 -11.27 -21.83 11.78
C ALA A 461 -10.18 -22.86 12.09
N GLN A 462 -9.93 -23.81 11.17
CA GLN A 462 -8.94 -24.85 11.39
C GLN A 462 -7.53 -24.32 11.24
N LYS A 463 -6.70 -24.54 12.26
CA LYS A 463 -5.27 -24.24 12.21
C LYS A 463 -4.61 -24.83 10.97
N GLY A 464 -3.91 -23.98 10.21
CA GLY A 464 -3.19 -24.37 8.98
C GLY A 464 -4.07 -24.61 7.75
N ALA A 465 -5.41 -24.51 7.84
CA ALA A 465 -6.30 -24.70 6.69
C ALA A 465 -6.08 -23.61 5.64
N ALA A 466 -5.95 -22.35 6.07
CA ALA A 466 -5.74 -21.21 5.18
C ALA A 466 -4.40 -21.33 4.41
N GLU A 467 -3.32 -21.72 5.08
CA GLU A 467 -2.00 -21.98 4.48
C GLU A 467 -2.08 -23.14 3.48
N LYS A 468 -2.57 -24.31 3.92
CA LYS A 468 -2.66 -25.51 3.09
C LYS A 468 -3.42 -25.26 1.80
N ALA A 469 -4.56 -24.56 1.90
CA ALA A 469 -5.39 -24.27 0.74
C ALA A 469 -4.72 -23.27 -0.21
N PHE A 470 -3.99 -22.27 0.32
CA PHE A 470 -3.19 -21.37 -0.52
C PHE A 470 -2.01 -22.05 -1.19
N MET A 471 -1.32 -22.98 -0.51
CA MET A 471 -0.25 -23.78 -1.11
C MET A 471 -0.79 -24.67 -2.23
N GLN A 472 -1.97 -25.27 -2.03
CA GLN A 472 -2.65 -26.04 -3.07
C GLN A 472 -3.03 -25.16 -4.27
N ALA A 473 -3.56 -23.96 -4.03
CA ALA A 473 -3.86 -23.00 -5.11
C ALA A 473 -2.59 -22.59 -5.88
N ASN A 474 -1.46 -22.36 -5.18
CA ASN A 474 -0.19 -22.06 -5.83
C ASN A 474 0.35 -23.23 -6.66
N LYS A 475 0.05 -24.47 -6.28
CA LYS A 475 0.39 -25.66 -7.06
C LYS A 475 -0.51 -25.82 -8.28
N ASN A 476 -1.78 -25.43 -8.17
CA ASN A 476 -2.81 -25.59 -9.21
C ASN A 476 -2.86 -24.44 -10.22
N LYS A 477 -2.29 -23.27 -9.90
CA LYS A 477 -2.27 -22.13 -10.81
C LYS A 477 -1.56 -22.45 -12.13
N GLU A 478 -1.84 -21.64 -13.14
CA GLU A 478 -1.16 -21.72 -14.43
C GLU A 478 0.37 -21.72 -14.25
N LYS A 479 1.03 -22.70 -14.86
CA LYS A 479 2.49 -22.80 -14.85
C LYS A 479 3.07 -21.79 -15.83
N MET A 480 4.04 -21.02 -15.36
CA MET A 480 4.80 -20.08 -16.16
C MET A 480 6.18 -20.66 -16.44
N PHE A 481 6.60 -20.59 -17.70
CA PHE A 481 7.87 -21.12 -18.20
C PHE A 481 8.83 -19.99 -18.57
N SER A 482 10.11 -20.31 -18.64
CA SER A 482 11.08 -19.38 -19.22
C SER A 482 10.76 -19.10 -20.67
N PHE A 483 11.18 -17.95 -21.15
CA PHE A 483 11.00 -17.54 -22.55
C PHE A 483 11.59 -18.52 -23.57
N ALA A 484 12.71 -19.18 -23.26
CA ALA A 484 13.28 -20.22 -24.12
C ALA A 484 12.37 -21.45 -24.22
N GLU A 485 11.78 -21.88 -23.10
CA GLU A 485 10.82 -22.98 -23.07
C GLU A 485 9.53 -22.62 -23.80
N VAL A 486 9.02 -21.39 -23.67
CA VAL A 486 7.85 -20.91 -24.41
C VAL A 486 8.12 -20.94 -25.91
N GLN A 487 9.29 -20.47 -26.36
CA GLN A 487 9.69 -20.53 -27.76
C GLN A 487 9.75 -21.98 -28.28
N GLN A 488 10.24 -22.91 -27.47
CA GLN A 488 10.27 -24.33 -27.84
C GLN A 488 8.85 -24.93 -27.91
N GLN A 489 8.01 -24.69 -26.90
CA GLN A 489 6.62 -25.15 -26.90
C GLN A 489 5.83 -24.61 -28.12
N ALA A 490 6.08 -23.36 -28.51
CA ALA A 490 5.47 -22.77 -29.70
C ALA A 490 5.88 -23.51 -30.99
N LYS A 491 7.16 -23.92 -31.10
CA LYS A 491 7.64 -24.74 -32.23
C LYS A 491 7.00 -26.12 -32.22
N ASP A 492 6.94 -26.77 -31.07
CA ASP A 492 6.35 -28.12 -30.92
C ASP A 492 4.85 -28.12 -31.27
N LEU A 493 4.16 -27.00 -31.04
CA LEU A 493 2.75 -26.78 -31.40
C LEU A 493 2.55 -26.32 -32.86
N GLY A 494 3.62 -26.11 -33.64
CA GLY A 494 3.56 -25.66 -35.03
C GLY A 494 3.08 -24.21 -35.19
N LEU A 495 3.45 -23.31 -34.28
CA LEU A 495 3.14 -21.89 -34.37
C LEU A 495 4.14 -21.17 -35.30
N ASP A 496 3.95 -21.34 -36.61
CA ASP A 496 4.80 -20.73 -37.63
C ASP A 496 4.83 -19.20 -37.50
N GLY A 497 6.03 -18.62 -37.56
CA GLY A 497 6.24 -17.18 -37.45
C GLY A 497 6.10 -16.60 -36.04
N PHE A 498 6.05 -17.44 -34.98
CA PHE A 498 6.27 -16.95 -33.62
C PHE A 498 7.76 -16.88 -33.32
N ASP A 499 8.25 -15.67 -33.10
CA ASP A 499 9.58 -15.41 -32.56
C ASP A 499 9.45 -14.43 -31.40
N LEU A 500 9.98 -14.82 -30.24
CA LEU A 500 9.97 -13.97 -29.07
C LEU A 500 10.72 -12.64 -29.30
N ARG A 501 11.68 -12.60 -30.22
CA ARG A 501 12.44 -11.38 -30.58
C ARG A 501 11.55 -10.31 -31.21
N ASP A 502 10.40 -10.70 -31.77
CA ASP A 502 9.43 -9.80 -32.38
C ASP A 502 8.36 -9.34 -31.38
N ILE A 503 8.45 -9.75 -30.11
CA ILE A 503 7.50 -9.39 -29.06
C ILE A 503 7.94 -8.14 -28.34
N ASP A 504 7.13 -7.08 -28.44
CA ASP A 504 7.29 -5.83 -27.72
C ASP A 504 6.09 -5.53 -26.82
N ARG A 505 6.21 -4.46 -26.02
CA ARG A 505 5.14 -4.02 -25.11
C ARG A 505 3.88 -3.57 -25.86
N GLN A 506 4.01 -2.99 -27.06
CA GLN A 506 2.86 -2.55 -27.84
C GLN A 506 2.00 -3.72 -28.30
N LEU A 507 2.64 -4.83 -28.69
CA LEU A 507 1.96 -6.07 -29.07
C LEU A 507 1.31 -6.75 -27.87
N VAL A 508 2.02 -6.80 -26.73
CA VAL A 508 1.51 -7.42 -25.50
C VAL A 508 0.32 -6.66 -24.93
N ASP A 509 0.43 -5.33 -24.80
CA ASP A 509 -0.61 -4.50 -24.17
C ASP A 509 -1.70 -4.04 -25.17
N GLY A 510 -1.49 -4.29 -26.46
CA GLY A 510 -2.39 -3.87 -27.54
C GLY A 510 -3.67 -4.70 -27.66
N ASP A 511 -4.75 -4.05 -28.10
CA ASP A 511 -5.98 -4.71 -28.53
C ASP A 511 -6.40 -4.24 -29.93
N LYS A 512 -7.31 -4.98 -30.56
CA LYS A 512 -7.85 -4.67 -31.89
C LYS A 512 -9.34 -4.30 -31.77
N PRO A 513 -9.84 -3.36 -32.59
CA PRO A 513 -11.27 -3.07 -32.61
C PRO A 513 -12.05 -4.29 -33.11
N ARG A 514 -13.22 -4.53 -32.50
CA ARG A 514 -14.19 -5.55 -32.93
C ARG A 514 -15.44 -4.89 -33.48
N THR A 515 -15.98 -5.46 -34.56
CA THR A 515 -17.31 -5.08 -35.07
C THR A 515 -18.40 -5.47 -34.07
N LEU A 516 -19.59 -4.87 -34.20
CA LEU A 516 -20.74 -5.22 -33.33
C LEU A 516 -21.09 -6.71 -33.44
N VAL A 517 -21.00 -7.30 -34.64
CA VAL A 517 -21.24 -8.73 -34.87
C VAL A 517 -20.23 -9.58 -34.10
N GLN A 518 -18.93 -9.26 -34.18
CA GLN A 518 -17.88 -9.98 -33.45
C GLN A 518 -18.07 -9.85 -31.94
N ARG A 519 -18.47 -8.67 -31.44
CA ARG A 519 -18.77 -8.48 -30.00
C ARG A 519 -19.91 -9.38 -29.53
N LEU A 520 -20.99 -9.46 -30.32
CA LEU A 520 -22.14 -10.31 -30.02
C LEU A 520 -21.76 -11.80 -30.09
N GLU A 521 -21.01 -12.20 -31.12
CA GLU A 521 -20.49 -13.56 -31.27
C GLU A 521 -19.61 -13.95 -30.07
N ASP A 522 -18.62 -13.12 -29.71
CA ASP A 522 -17.73 -13.37 -28.57
C ASP A 522 -18.50 -13.42 -27.24
N TYR A 523 -19.51 -12.57 -27.08
CA TYR A 523 -20.34 -12.56 -25.89
C TYR A 523 -21.18 -13.84 -25.77
N ALA A 524 -21.84 -14.25 -26.86
CA ALA A 524 -22.74 -15.40 -26.91
C ALA A 524 -22.00 -16.73 -26.85
N THR A 525 -20.88 -16.83 -27.56
CA THR A 525 -20.08 -18.07 -27.70
C THR A 525 -18.90 -18.14 -26.74
N ASN A 526 -18.59 -17.07 -26.00
CA ASN A 526 -17.42 -16.99 -25.13
C ASN A 526 -16.11 -17.33 -25.88
N ASN A 527 -15.89 -16.62 -27.00
CA ASN A 527 -14.79 -16.86 -27.95
C ASN A 527 -14.83 -18.26 -28.63
N GLY A 528 -16.02 -18.67 -29.08
CA GLY A 528 -16.24 -19.90 -29.84
C GLY A 528 -16.18 -21.20 -29.01
N GLN A 529 -16.51 -21.13 -27.71
CA GLN A 529 -16.43 -22.27 -26.79
C GLN A 529 -17.80 -22.74 -26.27
N ARG A 530 -18.78 -21.84 -26.26
CA ARG A 530 -20.13 -22.00 -25.71
C ARG A 530 -21.15 -22.15 -26.84
N PHE A 531 -21.96 -23.21 -26.78
CA PHE A 531 -23.00 -23.58 -27.75
C PHE A 531 -22.48 -23.80 -29.18
N LEU A 532 -21.99 -22.75 -29.84
CA LEU A 532 -21.33 -22.79 -31.14
C LEU A 532 -19.82 -22.87 -30.93
N LYS A 533 -19.24 -24.02 -31.29
CA LYS A 533 -17.82 -24.32 -31.05
C LYS A 533 -16.99 -24.07 -32.31
N ASN A 534 -15.90 -23.33 -32.15
CA ASN A 534 -14.89 -23.10 -33.18
C ASN A 534 -13.50 -23.20 -32.54
N GLU A 535 -12.65 -24.05 -33.08
CA GLU A 535 -11.27 -24.20 -32.61
C GLU A 535 -10.45 -22.91 -32.74
N GLY A 536 -10.82 -22.04 -33.70
CA GLY A 536 -10.02 -20.89 -34.07
C GLY A 536 -8.73 -21.28 -34.80
N LYS A 537 -7.92 -20.29 -35.18
CA LYS A 537 -6.63 -20.50 -35.86
C LYS A 537 -5.58 -19.49 -35.38
N GLY A 538 -4.32 -19.91 -35.46
CA GLY A 538 -3.17 -19.08 -35.09
C GLY A 538 -3.15 -18.68 -33.62
N TYR A 539 -2.30 -17.70 -33.31
CA TYR A 539 -2.10 -17.21 -31.95
C TYR A 539 -2.40 -15.70 -31.82
N ALA A 540 -2.53 -15.26 -30.57
CA ALA A 540 -2.38 -13.87 -30.14
C ALA A 540 -1.49 -13.81 -28.91
N VAL A 541 -0.88 -12.65 -28.67
CA VAL A 541 -0.01 -12.39 -27.52
C VAL A 541 -0.79 -11.49 -26.58
N ILE A 542 -0.76 -11.81 -25.29
CA ILE A 542 -1.52 -11.10 -24.25
C ILE A 542 -0.68 -10.96 -22.97
N PRO A 543 -0.97 -9.97 -22.10
CA PRO A 543 -0.26 -9.87 -20.84
C PRO A 543 -0.78 -10.90 -19.84
N VAL A 544 0.08 -11.28 -18.88
CA VAL A 544 -0.29 -12.20 -17.78
C VAL A 544 -1.38 -11.66 -16.85
N LEU A 545 -1.58 -10.33 -16.86
CA LEU A 545 -2.49 -9.63 -15.96
C LEU A 545 -3.92 -10.20 -16.00
N GLY A 546 -4.48 -10.43 -14.82
CA GLY A 546 -5.78 -11.06 -14.66
C GLY A 546 -6.94 -10.22 -15.21
N TRP A 547 -6.92 -8.90 -14.99
CA TRP A 547 -8.01 -7.95 -15.31
C TRP A 547 -8.04 -7.48 -16.77
N THR A 548 -7.03 -7.81 -17.59
CA THR A 548 -7.01 -7.40 -18.99
C THR A 548 -7.95 -8.27 -19.83
N TYR A 549 -8.65 -7.65 -20.80
CA TYR A 549 -9.47 -8.36 -21.78
C TYR A 549 -9.18 -7.83 -23.20
N PRO A 550 -8.07 -8.26 -23.83
CA PRO A 550 -7.69 -7.84 -25.19
C PRO A 550 -8.56 -8.58 -26.22
N ALA A 551 -9.84 -8.22 -26.23
CA ALA A 551 -10.89 -9.04 -26.77
C ALA A 551 -10.84 -9.15 -28.30
N GLY A 552 -10.38 -8.12 -29.00
CA GLY A 552 -10.20 -8.18 -30.44
C GLY A 552 -8.94 -8.92 -30.85
N ALA A 553 -7.85 -8.82 -30.08
CA ALA A 553 -6.63 -9.57 -30.35
C ALA A 553 -6.87 -11.09 -30.28
N ILE A 554 -7.65 -11.55 -29.30
CA ILE A 554 -7.90 -12.97 -29.05
C ILE A 554 -9.05 -13.58 -29.86
N HIS A 555 -9.84 -12.76 -30.56
CA HIS A 555 -11.00 -13.22 -31.33
C HIS A 555 -10.59 -14.22 -32.40
N GLY A 556 -11.26 -15.37 -32.43
CA GLY A 556 -11.02 -16.42 -33.44
C GLY A 556 -9.68 -17.14 -33.32
N LYS A 557 -8.91 -16.92 -32.24
CA LYS A 557 -7.61 -17.57 -32.02
C LYS A 557 -7.74 -18.94 -31.38
N LYS A 558 -6.80 -19.83 -31.71
CA LYS A 558 -6.67 -21.17 -31.08
C LYS A 558 -5.70 -21.15 -29.90
N TYR A 559 -4.63 -20.36 -30.02
CA TYR A 559 -3.57 -20.26 -29.03
C TYR A 559 -3.47 -18.84 -28.48
N LEU A 560 -3.16 -18.68 -27.20
CA LEU A 560 -2.81 -17.40 -26.60
C LEU A 560 -1.47 -17.52 -25.90
N ILE A 561 -0.52 -16.69 -26.30
CA ILE A 561 0.81 -16.62 -25.71
C ILE A 561 0.77 -15.55 -24.64
N VAL A 562 0.82 -15.98 -23.39
CA VAL A 562 0.76 -15.14 -22.21
C VAL A 562 2.16 -14.70 -21.87
N ILE A 563 2.38 -13.39 -21.74
CA ILE A 563 3.67 -12.81 -21.42
C ILE A 563 3.61 -12.12 -20.06
N ASP A 564 4.49 -12.57 -19.16
CA ASP A 564 4.89 -11.86 -17.95
C ASP A 564 6.19 -11.12 -18.26
N TRP A 565 6.03 -9.84 -18.62
CA TRP A 565 7.12 -8.97 -19.03
C TRP A 565 8.14 -8.76 -17.91
N TYR A 566 7.67 -8.53 -16.68
CA TYR A 566 8.52 -8.19 -15.54
C TYR A 566 9.36 -9.38 -15.09
N ASN A 567 8.76 -10.57 -15.02
CA ASN A 567 9.46 -11.78 -14.57
C ASN A 567 10.13 -12.56 -15.71
N LYS A 568 10.05 -12.08 -16.96
CA LYS A 568 10.59 -12.71 -18.17
C LYS A 568 10.14 -14.17 -18.35
N LYS A 569 8.84 -14.39 -18.14
CA LYS A 569 8.20 -15.72 -18.21
C LYS A 569 6.97 -15.68 -19.10
N GLY A 570 6.52 -16.83 -19.58
CA GLY A 570 5.30 -16.93 -20.35
C GLY A 570 4.61 -18.29 -20.25
N ALA A 571 3.45 -18.38 -20.88
CA ALA A 571 2.68 -19.62 -21.01
C ALA A 571 1.95 -19.65 -22.35
N ILE A 572 1.66 -20.84 -22.88
CA ILE A 572 0.81 -21.00 -24.06
C ILE A 572 -0.52 -21.62 -23.62
N ARG A 573 -1.60 -20.85 -23.75
CA ARG A 573 -2.96 -21.32 -23.53
C ARG A 573 -3.54 -21.85 -24.83
N VAL A 574 -4.19 -23.00 -24.75
CA VAL A 574 -4.82 -23.66 -25.89
C VAL A 574 -6.32 -23.67 -25.68
N LYS A 575 -7.11 -23.25 -26.68
CA LYS A 575 -8.57 -23.32 -26.61
C LYS A 575 -9.02 -24.78 -26.45
N ASP A 576 -9.82 -25.03 -25.43
CA ASP A 576 -10.39 -26.33 -25.11
C ASP A 576 -11.88 -26.20 -24.73
N ALA A 577 -12.75 -26.45 -25.70
CA ALA A 577 -14.20 -26.40 -25.50
C ALA A 577 -14.73 -27.51 -24.56
N LYS A 578 -13.99 -28.61 -24.36
CA LYS A 578 -14.37 -29.66 -23.40
C LYS A 578 -14.08 -29.21 -21.98
N ARG A 579 -12.88 -28.67 -21.72
CA ARG A 579 -12.52 -28.11 -20.41
C ARG A 579 -13.40 -26.90 -20.05
N TYR A 580 -13.71 -26.04 -21.02
CA TYR A 580 -14.70 -24.98 -20.88
C TYR A 580 -16.05 -25.51 -20.36
N ALA A 581 -16.58 -26.56 -21.00
CA ALA A 581 -17.87 -27.14 -20.62
C ALA A 581 -17.83 -27.79 -19.23
N ALA A 582 -16.72 -28.45 -18.89
CA ALA A 582 -16.51 -29.03 -17.56
C ALA A 582 -16.50 -27.96 -16.45
N ILE A 583 -15.77 -26.86 -16.64
CA ILE A 583 -15.71 -25.73 -15.71
C ILE A 583 -17.09 -25.07 -15.57
N THR A 584 -17.78 -24.85 -16.69
CA THR A 584 -19.13 -24.26 -16.67
C THR A 584 -20.10 -25.15 -15.88
N LYS A 585 -20.06 -26.47 -16.10
CA LYS A 585 -20.90 -27.43 -15.36
C LYS A 585 -20.57 -27.47 -13.87
N ARG A 586 -19.27 -27.38 -13.51
CA ARG A 586 -18.80 -27.27 -12.12
C ARG A 586 -19.38 -26.01 -11.47
N TYR A 587 -19.24 -24.86 -12.12
CA TYR A 587 -19.78 -23.59 -11.65
C TYR A 587 -21.31 -23.62 -11.47
N GLU A 588 -22.06 -24.18 -12.43
CA GLU A 588 -23.52 -24.31 -12.34
C GLU A 588 -23.95 -25.18 -11.15
N ARG A 589 -23.23 -26.27 -10.87
CA ARG A 589 -23.44 -27.12 -9.70
C ARG A 589 -23.23 -26.32 -8.41
N ASP A 590 -22.14 -25.56 -8.33
CA ASP A 590 -21.79 -24.80 -7.12
C ASP A 590 -22.77 -23.65 -6.89
N LEU A 591 -23.21 -22.98 -7.95
CA LEU A 591 -24.28 -21.98 -7.89
C LEU A 591 -25.60 -22.56 -7.39
N LYS A 592 -25.96 -23.77 -7.81
CA LYS A 592 -27.17 -24.45 -7.32
C LYS A 592 -27.06 -24.75 -5.82
N TYR A 593 -25.88 -25.19 -5.36
CA TYR A 593 -25.63 -25.40 -3.94
C TYR A 593 -25.67 -24.08 -3.16
N TYR A 594 -25.00 -23.03 -3.65
CA TYR A 594 -24.99 -21.70 -3.06
C TYR A 594 -26.42 -21.16 -2.86
N LYS A 595 -27.23 -21.13 -3.93
CA LYS A 595 -28.62 -20.64 -3.87
C LYS A 595 -29.47 -21.39 -2.83
N LYS A 596 -29.21 -22.70 -2.65
CA LYS A 596 -29.93 -23.52 -1.67
C LYS A 596 -29.44 -23.29 -0.23
N ASN A 597 -28.18 -22.89 -0.03
CA ASN A 597 -27.53 -22.93 1.28
C ASN A 597 -27.04 -21.57 1.81
N ILE A 598 -27.10 -20.48 1.04
CA ILE A 598 -26.49 -19.20 1.43
C ILE A 598 -27.04 -18.64 2.74
N GLU A 599 -28.35 -18.76 2.99
CA GLU A 599 -28.95 -18.31 4.25
C GLU A 599 -28.42 -19.08 5.46
N ARG A 600 -28.14 -20.37 5.30
CA ARG A 600 -27.47 -21.18 6.33
C ARG A 600 -26.02 -20.73 6.51
N LEU A 601 -25.27 -20.59 5.41
CA LEU A 601 -23.87 -20.19 5.46
C LEU A 601 -23.67 -18.80 6.10
N ARG A 602 -24.52 -17.82 5.76
CA ARG A 602 -24.52 -16.48 6.39
C ARG A 602 -24.69 -16.57 7.90
N LYS A 603 -25.64 -17.38 8.38
CA LYS A 603 -25.86 -17.59 9.82
C LYS A 603 -24.67 -18.28 10.48
N GLU A 604 -24.12 -19.31 9.86
CA GLU A 604 -22.95 -20.02 10.38
C GLU A 604 -21.73 -19.11 10.48
N TYR A 605 -21.37 -18.39 9.41
CA TYR A 605 -20.25 -17.46 9.41
C TYR A 605 -20.44 -16.31 10.39
N SER A 606 -21.61 -15.68 10.41
CA SER A 606 -21.92 -14.61 11.37
C SER A 606 -21.83 -15.09 12.82
N ALA A 607 -22.31 -16.30 13.12
CA ALA A 607 -22.19 -16.89 14.46
C ALA A 607 -20.73 -17.18 14.85
N ALA A 608 -19.86 -17.48 13.89
CA ALA A 608 -18.44 -17.74 14.14
C ALA A 608 -17.61 -16.46 14.35
N ARG A 609 -18.15 -15.27 14.05
CA ARG A 609 -17.42 -13.99 14.17
C ARG A 609 -16.73 -13.84 15.52
N ALA A 610 -17.48 -14.00 16.61
CA ALA A 610 -16.97 -13.78 17.96
C ALA A 610 -15.77 -14.68 18.31
N GLU A 611 -15.76 -15.92 17.81
CA GLU A 611 -14.64 -16.84 17.96
C GLU A 611 -13.47 -16.40 17.07
N LEU A 612 -13.70 -16.24 15.77
CA LEU A 612 -12.64 -16.01 14.76
C LEU A 612 -11.90 -14.67 14.93
N THR A 613 -12.50 -13.69 15.61
CA THR A 613 -11.86 -12.40 15.91
C THR A 613 -11.41 -12.29 17.37
N SER A 614 -11.49 -13.37 18.17
CA SER A 614 -11.08 -13.34 19.58
C SER A 614 -9.58 -13.52 19.76
N ILE A 615 -9.05 -12.93 20.83
CA ILE A 615 -7.67 -13.15 21.28
C ILE A 615 -7.44 -14.62 21.62
N GLU A 616 -8.39 -15.28 22.30
CA GLU A 616 -8.27 -16.70 22.70
C GLU A 616 -8.11 -17.63 21.48
N TYR A 617 -8.93 -17.44 20.44
CA TYR A 617 -8.79 -18.20 19.20
C TYR A 617 -7.42 -17.98 18.57
N TRP A 618 -6.98 -16.73 18.47
CA TRP A 618 -5.73 -16.38 17.81
C TRP A 618 -4.50 -16.84 18.58
N LYS A 619 -4.48 -16.76 19.91
CA LYS A 619 -3.36 -17.29 20.71
C LYS A 619 -3.18 -18.79 20.51
N ARG A 620 -4.29 -19.55 20.51
CA ARG A 620 -4.28 -20.98 20.19
C ARG A 620 -3.86 -21.25 18.74
N TYR A 621 -4.32 -20.44 17.80
CA TYR A 621 -3.95 -20.56 16.39
C TYR A 621 -2.46 -20.31 16.15
N LEU A 622 -1.87 -19.37 16.89
CA LEU A 622 -0.49 -18.89 16.77
C LEU A 622 0.51 -19.60 17.69
N ASP A 623 0.06 -20.53 18.54
CA ASP A 623 0.89 -21.16 19.59
C ASP A 623 1.49 -20.13 20.57
N MET A 624 0.67 -19.20 21.07
CA MET A 624 1.06 -18.16 22.04
C MET A 624 0.59 -18.44 23.48
N ASP A 625 0.01 -19.62 23.74
CA ASP A 625 -0.46 -20.04 25.06
C ASP A 625 0.65 -20.60 25.95
#